data_AF-A0A250FUK4-F1
#
_entry.id   AF-A0A250FUK4-F1
#
_cell.length_a   1.000
_cell.length_b   1.000
_cell.length_c   1.000
_cell.angle_alpha   90.00
_cell.angle_beta   90.00
_cell.angle_gamma   90.00
#
_symmetry.space_group_name_H-M   'P 1'
#
loop_
_entity.id
_entity.type
_entity.pdbx_description
1 polymer ?
#
loop_
_entity_poly.entity_id
_entity_poly.type
_entity_poly.pdbx_seq_one_letter_code
_entity_poly.pdbx_strand_id
1 'polypeptide(L)'
;MEVRTDESLENVLYPSFFYSIAKKQQQEKTPYFYLSIDSDKEFQGRIKIRNDKFINEIIVDKSILRGNTQIEIAPLWRYDNFINIDKPGYTHFNIELIDFKTDKLITTKTIEQAYRSINECVYAAKDSKGEIIDFTPFFAAYVNEDSKVVENFLKEVSDYWSFSPEFKGWLGYQLGKEYVLHQIIWVALYLKVKGMKYSSITRTSNTSSKIFSQNVRFVENTIANKQANCVDGSVLLASVFEKIGLTCFLVTEPSHMYLAVGNKLSPEYRQDYILIETTAIGTGSTIFKDWTEMDSKAKFIDIREARIVGIKPIQ
;
A
#
# COMPACT_ATOMS: atom_id res chain seq x y z
N MET A 1 28.06 -10.61 20.40
CA MET A 1 26.87 -10.65 19.53
C MET A 1 26.76 -9.34 18.80
N GLU A 2 26.89 -9.38 17.47
CA GLU A 2 26.47 -8.32 16.57
C GLU A 2 25.09 -8.66 15.99
N VAL A 3 24.29 -7.65 15.72
CA VAL A 3 22.95 -7.80 15.15
C VAL A 3 22.79 -6.76 14.05
N ARG A 4 22.29 -7.18 12.90
CA ARG A 4 21.92 -6.32 11.76
C ARG A 4 20.50 -6.66 11.32
N THR A 5 19.81 -5.66 10.77
CA THR A 5 18.50 -5.84 10.14
C THR A 5 18.65 -5.90 8.63
N ASP A 6 17.60 -6.31 7.93
CA ASP A 6 17.55 -6.20 6.47
C ASP A 6 17.72 -4.73 6.02
N GLU A 7 18.68 -4.51 5.14
CA GLU A 7 19.09 -3.18 4.68
C GLU A 7 18.46 -2.79 3.32
N SER A 8 17.60 -3.65 2.75
CA SER A 8 17.04 -3.44 1.40
C SER A 8 16.23 -2.15 1.28
N LEU A 9 15.68 -1.67 2.39
CA LEU A 9 14.95 -0.40 2.50
C LEU A 9 15.72 0.65 3.32
N GLU A 10 17.05 0.67 3.19
CA GLU A 10 17.95 1.60 3.88
C GLU A 10 17.77 1.61 5.41
N ASN A 11 17.52 0.44 6.00
CA ASN A 11 17.24 0.28 7.43
C ASN A 11 16.01 1.08 7.91
N VAL A 12 15.05 1.37 7.04
CA VAL A 12 13.77 2.02 7.40
C VAL A 12 12.63 1.02 7.27
N LEU A 13 11.75 0.97 8.27
CA LEU A 13 10.54 0.18 8.18
C LEU A 13 9.45 0.94 7.41
N TYR A 14 8.95 0.34 6.33
CA TYR A 14 7.78 0.83 5.60
C TYR A 14 6.60 -0.14 5.83
N PRO A 15 5.68 0.16 6.77
CA PRO A 15 4.57 -0.74 7.09
C PRO A 15 3.74 -1.12 5.85
N SER A 16 3.53 -0.16 4.95
CA SER A 16 2.80 -0.33 3.68
C SER A 16 3.47 -1.36 2.76
N PHE A 17 4.80 -1.30 2.65
CA PHE A 17 5.59 -2.23 1.85
C PHE A 17 5.51 -3.64 2.42
N PHE A 18 5.78 -3.79 3.73
CA PHE A 18 5.73 -5.10 4.40
C PHE A 18 4.33 -5.71 4.34
N TYR A 19 3.27 -4.91 4.47
CA TYR A 19 1.90 -5.38 4.29
C TYR A 19 1.67 -5.91 2.87
N SER A 20 2.08 -5.13 1.87
CA SER A 20 1.84 -5.43 0.45
C SER A 20 2.61 -6.66 -0.04
N ILE A 21 3.84 -6.90 0.45
CA ILE A 21 4.63 -8.09 0.09
C ILE A 21 4.16 -9.36 0.81
N ALA A 22 3.70 -9.24 2.06
CA ALA A 22 3.46 -10.39 2.93
C ALA A 22 2.39 -11.34 2.40
N LYS A 23 1.41 -10.78 1.70
CA LYS A 23 0.29 -11.53 1.15
C LYS A 23 0.56 -11.99 -0.29
N LYS A 24 1.53 -11.40 -0.98
CA LYS A 24 2.03 -11.84 -2.29
C LYS A 24 2.89 -13.10 -2.21
N GLN A 25 3.72 -13.22 -1.16
CA GLN A 25 4.70 -14.30 -1.03
C GLN A 25 4.23 -15.52 -0.21
N GLN A 26 2.93 -15.64 0.15
CA GLN A 26 2.42 -16.72 1.03
C GLN A 26 3.42 -17.13 2.13
N GLN A 27 3.73 -16.23 3.05
CA GLN A 27 4.55 -16.55 4.24
C GLN A 27 5.94 -17.17 3.94
N GLU A 28 6.63 -16.81 2.86
CA GLU A 28 8.08 -17.02 2.86
C GLU A 28 8.66 -16.31 4.09
N LYS A 29 9.30 -17.10 4.97
CA LYS A 29 9.94 -16.65 6.20
C LYS A 29 11.24 -15.91 5.84
N THR A 30 11.12 -14.82 5.10
CA THR A 30 12.27 -14.00 4.72
C THR A 30 12.95 -13.50 5.98
N PRO A 31 14.24 -13.82 6.18
CA PRO A 31 15.00 -13.31 7.31
C PRO A 31 14.99 -11.79 7.34
N TYR A 32 14.87 -11.25 8.55
CA TYR A 32 14.96 -9.80 8.78
C TYR A 32 16.06 -9.47 9.79
N PHE A 33 16.29 -10.34 10.77
CA PHE A 33 17.36 -10.18 11.74
C PHE A 33 18.50 -11.14 11.41
N TYR A 34 19.71 -10.59 11.31
CA TYR A 34 20.94 -11.30 11.03
C TYR A 34 21.86 -11.13 12.25
N LEU A 35 22.14 -12.23 12.95
CA LEU A 35 22.94 -12.25 14.17
C LEU A 35 24.27 -12.95 13.92
N SER A 36 25.34 -12.33 14.40
CA SER A 36 26.69 -12.90 14.43
C SER A 36 27.13 -13.04 15.88
N ILE A 37 27.26 -14.28 16.36
CA ILE A 37 27.59 -14.59 17.74
C ILE A 37 28.96 -15.27 17.76
N ASP A 38 29.96 -14.59 18.31
CA ASP A 38 31.26 -15.18 18.60
C ASP A 38 31.32 -15.68 20.05
N SER A 39 31.78 -16.92 20.26
CA SER A 39 31.85 -17.55 21.57
C SER A 39 33.12 -18.37 21.77
N ASP A 40 33.65 -18.36 22.99
CA ASP A 40 34.81 -19.15 23.40
C ASP A 40 34.48 -20.63 23.69
N LYS A 41 33.20 -20.95 23.84
CA LYS A 41 32.69 -22.29 24.18
C LYS A 41 31.42 -22.62 23.42
N GLU A 42 31.09 -23.91 23.39
CA GLU A 42 29.80 -24.36 22.89
C GLU A 42 28.73 -24.31 23.99
N PHE A 43 27.54 -23.79 23.67
CA PHE A 43 26.40 -23.80 24.58
C PHE A 43 25.07 -23.74 23.81
N GLN A 44 23.97 -24.06 24.49
CA GLN A 44 22.61 -23.86 23.94
C GLN A 44 22.15 -22.44 24.26
N GLY A 45 21.98 -21.61 23.25
CA GLY A 45 21.55 -20.23 23.37
C GLY A 45 20.06 -20.08 23.05
N ARG A 46 19.35 -19.34 23.91
CA ARG A 46 17.99 -18.85 23.65
C ARG A 46 18.06 -17.40 23.24
N ILE A 47 17.57 -17.09 22.04
CA ILE A 47 17.49 -15.74 21.50
C ILE A 47 16.05 -15.26 21.63
N LYS A 48 15.85 -14.13 22.31
CA LYS A 48 14.55 -13.45 22.38
C LYS A 48 14.62 -12.12 21.62
N ILE A 49 13.68 -11.87 20.72
CA ILE A 49 13.54 -10.59 20.02
C ILE A 49 12.19 -10.00 20.39
N ARG A 50 12.20 -8.76 20.90
CA ARG A 50 11.02 -8.03 21.34
C ARG A 50 10.94 -6.68 20.65
N ASN A 51 9.72 -6.31 20.32
CA ASN A 51 9.35 -4.99 19.84
C ASN A 51 7.92 -4.69 20.29
N ASP A 52 7.63 -3.43 20.56
CA ASP A 52 6.32 -2.98 21.02
C ASP A 52 5.33 -2.79 19.87
N LYS A 53 5.80 -2.50 18.66
CA LYS A 53 4.96 -2.06 17.53
C LYS A 53 4.76 -3.11 16.43
N PHE A 54 5.85 -3.64 15.90
CA PHE A 54 5.88 -4.31 14.60
C PHE A 54 5.82 -5.83 14.66
N ILE A 55 6.37 -6.47 15.69
CA ILE A 55 6.48 -7.93 15.76
C ILE A 55 5.91 -8.48 17.07
N ASN A 56 5.40 -9.70 17.02
CA ASN A 56 5.22 -10.54 18.20
C ASN A 56 6.59 -10.93 18.76
N GLU A 57 6.64 -11.28 20.05
CA GLU A 57 7.86 -11.80 20.65
C GLU A 57 8.31 -13.04 19.88
N ILE A 58 9.60 -13.07 19.55
CA ILE A 58 10.24 -14.19 18.87
C ILE A 58 11.15 -14.85 19.88
N ILE A 59 11.04 -16.17 20.03
CA ILE A 59 11.93 -16.98 20.86
C ILE A 59 12.48 -18.09 19.98
N VAL A 60 13.81 -18.16 19.86
CA VAL A 60 14.50 -19.19 19.07
C VAL A 60 15.62 -19.78 19.90
N ASP A 61 15.62 -21.10 20.05
CA ASP A 61 16.71 -21.84 20.68
C ASP A 61 17.68 -22.34 19.58
N LYS A 62 18.98 -22.12 19.77
CA LYS A 62 20.05 -22.48 18.82
C LYS A 62 21.30 -22.98 19.54
N SER A 63 21.99 -23.94 18.92
CA SER A 63 23.33 -24.31 19.35
C SER A 63 24.31 -23.21 18.94
N ILE A 64 25.01 -22.62 19.90
CA ILE A 64 26.07 -21.66 19.67
C ILE A 64 27.38 -22.41 19.75
N LEU A 65 28.07 -22.49 18.61
CA LEU A 65 29.34 -23.20 18.50
C LEU A 65 30.49 -22.33 19.02
N ARG A 66 31.60 -22.97 19.40
CA ARG A 66 32.85 -22.26 19.62
C ARG A 66 33.31 -21.58 18.33
N GLY A 67 33.69 -20.31 18.42
CA GLY A 67 33.93 -19.43 17.29
C GLY A 67 32.66 -18.69 16.86
N ASN A 68 32.58 -18.36 15.57
CA ASN A 68 31.51 -17.55 15.03
C ASN A 68 30.32 -18.39 14.55
N THR A 69 29.12 -18.06 15.05
CA THR A 69 27.84 -18.64 14.64
C THR A 69 26.97 -17.55 13.98
N GLN A 70 26.54 -17.78 12.73
CA GLN A 70 25.61 -16.91 12.00
C GLN A 70 24.18 -17.43 12.13
N ILE A 71 23.23 -16.54 12.40
CA ILE A 71 21.82 -16.90 12.62
C ILE A 71 20.91 -15.90 11.90
N GLU A 72 19.99 -16.44 11.11
CA GLU A 72 18.97 -15.71 10.38
C GLU A 72 17.61 -15.94 11.04
N ILE A 73 16.89 -14.86 11.34
CA ILE A 73 15.60 -14.92 12.03
C ILE A 73 14.57 -14.13 11.25
N ALA A 74 13.52 -14.83 10.83
CA ALA A 74 12.35 -14.23 10.24
C ALA A 74 11.47 -13.56 11.31
N PRO A 75 10.92 -12.38 11.04
CA PRO A 75 10.08 -11.63 11.96
C PRO A 75 8.67 -12.23 12.06
N LEU A 76 8.04 -12.12 13.23
CA LEU A 76 6.62 -12.43 13.41
C LEU A 76 5.80 -11.14 13.35
N TRP A 77 5.62 -10.58 12.14
CA TRP A 77 4.95 -9.29 11.95
C TRP A 77 3.51 -9.25 12.50
N ARG A 78 3.15 -8.13 13.12
CA ARG A 78 1.79 -7.78 13.56
C ARG A 78 1.09 -6.95 12.47
N TYR A 79 0.85 -7.55 11.31
CA TYR A 79 0.30 -6.83 10.15
C TYR A 79 -0.98 -6.04 10.46
N ASP A 80 -1.87 -6.61 11.27
CA ASP A 80 -3.15 -5.96 11.64
C ASP A 80 -2.95 -4.65 12.42
N ASN A 81 -1.78 -4.45 13.05
CA ASN A 81 -1.45 -3.24 13.77
C ASN A 81 -0.85 -2.16 12.86
N PHE A 82 -0.39 -2.50 11.66
CA PHE A 82 0.30 -1.55 10.79
C PHE A 82 -0.59 -0.39 10.37
N ILE A 83 -1.91 -0.61 10.24
CA ILE A 83 -2.89 0.44 9.95
C ILE A 83 -2.89 1.57 10.98
N ASN A 84 -2.47 1.29 12.22
CA ASN A 84 -2.40 2.27 13.30
C ASN A 84 -1.08 3.05 13.32
N ILE A 85 -0.14 2.77 12.41
CA ILE A 85 1.14 3.46 12.29
C ILE A 85 0.96 4.63 11.32
N ASP A 86 0.21 5.64 11.73
CA ASP A 86 -0.18 6.78 10.87
C ASP A 86 0.88 7.88 10.76
N LYS A 87 1.90 7.86 11.62
CA LYS A 87 2.98 8.86 11.69
C LYS A 87 4.35 8.20 11.64
N PRO A 88 5.37 8.84 11.04
CA PRO A 88 6.74 8.36 11.11
C PRO A 88 7.30 8.47 12.52
N GLY A 89 8.31 7.66 12.84
CA GLY A 89 8.97 7.67 14.15
C GLY A 89 10.11 6.67 14.24
N TYR A 90 10.45 6.30 15.48
CA TYR A 90 11.48 5.31 15.79
C TYR A 90 10.93 4.20 16.69
N THR A 91 11.41 2.99 16.49
CA THR A 91 11.10 1.82 17.31
C THR A 91 12.38 1.12 17.71
N HIS A 92 12.33 0.32 18.77
CA HIS A 92 13.48 -0.37 19.32
C HIS A 92 13.25 -1.88 19.31
N PHE A 93 14.13 -2.61 18.66
CA PHE A 93 14.19 -4.07 18.75
C PHE A 93 15.17 -4.43 19.87
N ASN A 94 14.68 -5.13 20.88
CA ASN A 94 15.50 -5.66 21.97
C ASN A 94 15.79 -7.13 21.71
N ILE A 95 17.06 -7.47 21.58
CA ILE A 95 17.57 -8.81 21.30
C ILE A 95 18.36 -9.29 22.51
N GLU A 96 17.89 -10.34 23.14
CA GLU A 96 18.54 -10.99 24.29
C GLU A 96 19.10 -12.34 23.87
N LEU A 97 20.32 -12.63 24.29
CA LEU A 97 20.93 -13.96 24.22
C LEU A 97 21.06 -14.50 25.63
N ILE A 98 20.43 -15.64 25.89
CA ILE A 98 20.32 -16.29 27.19
C ILE A 98 20.94 -17.68 27.09
N ASP A 99 21.70 -18.11 28.10
CA ASP A 99 22.11 -19.50 28.23
C ASP A 99 20.89 -20.34 28.59
N PHE A 100 20.47 -21.24 27.69
CA PHE A 100 19.23 -22.01 27.84
C PHE A 100 19.23 -22.89 29.10
N LYS A 101 20.38 -23.44 29.50
CA LYS A 101 20.47 -24.39 30.61
C LYS A 101 20.41 -23.70 31.97
N THR A 102 21.04 -22.53 32.06
CA THR A 102 21.17 -21.77 33.32
C THR A 102 20.15 -20.64 33.44
N ASP A 103 19.40 -20.35 32.38
CA ASP A 103 18.52 -19.19 32.22
C ASP A 103 19.22 -17.84 32.49
N LYS A 104 20.56 -17.83 32.37
CA LYS A 104 21.37 -16.64 32.62
C LYS A 104 21.42 -15.79 31.35
N LEU A 105 21.03 -14.51 31.48
CA LEU A 105 21.26 -13.52 30.43
C LEU A 105 22.76 -13.38 30.14
N ILE A 106 23.16 -13.63 28.90
CA ILE A 106 24.55 -13.49 28.44
C ILE A 106 24.79 -12.06 27.96
N THR A 107 23.91 -11.56 27.10
CA THR A 107 24.04 -10.21 26.54
C THR A 107 22.71 -9.72 25.98
N THR A 108 22.58 -8.39 25.89
CA THR A 108 21.45 -7.70 25.26
C THR A 108 21.99 -6.74 24.21
N LYS A 109 21.28 -6.64 23.10
CA LYS A 109 21.47 -5.62 22.08
C LYS A 109 20.14 -4.95 21.77
N THR A 110 20.18 -3.64 21.62
CA THR A 110 19.04 -2.85 21.17
C THR A 110 19.38 -2.22 19.84
N ILE A 111 18.51 -2.40 18.85
CA ILE A 111 18.57 -1.73 17.55
C ILE A 111 17.45 -0.70 17.51
N GLU A 112 17.81 0.57 17.35
CA GLU A 112 16.85 1.60 17.00
C GLU A 112 16.63 1.59 15.48
N GLN A 113 15.37 1.67 15.06
CA GLN A 113 15.02 1.72 13.65
C GLN A 113 13.97 2.78 13.37
N ALA A 114 14.21 3.58 12.34
CA ALA A 114 13.24 4.52 11.82
C ALA A 114 12.09 3.76 11.12
N TYR A 115 10.89 4.31 11.18
CA TYR A 115 9.74 3.80 10.45
C TYR A 115 8.90 4.93 9.84
N ARG A 116 8.19 4.59 8.76
CA ARG A 116 7.28 5.51 8.05
C ARG A 116 5.83 5.22 8.39
N SER A 117 4.96 6.16 8.00
CA SER A 117 3.51 6.00 8.09
C SER A 117 3.02 4.88 7.16
N ILE A 118 1.94 4.19 7.52
CA ILE A 118 1.21 3.27 6.64
C ILE A 118 0.68 3.97 5.38
N ASN A 119 0.49 5.29 5.43
CA ASN A 119 0.12 6.08 4.26
C ASN A 119 1.30 6.34 3.33
N GLU A 120 2.54 6.02 3.70
CA GLU A 120 3.69 6.21 2.82
C GLU A 120 3.93 4.97 1.96
N CYS A 121 3.38 4.97 0.75
CA CYS A 121 3.50 3.87 -0.22
C CYS A 121 4.86 3.90 -0.91
N VAL A 122 5.64 2.81 -0.79
CA VAL A 122 6.86 2.60 -1.59
C VAL A 122 6.44 2.11 -2.97
N TYR A 123 6.74 2.89 -4.01
CA TYR A 123 6.34 2.57 -5.39
C TYR A 123 7.52 2.22 -6.30
N ALA A 124 8.76 2.48 -5.87
CA ALA A 124 9.95 1.98 -6.53
C ALA A 124 11.14 1.95 -5.58
N ALA A 125 12.14 1.13 -5.88
CA ALA A 125 13.44 1.15 -5.21
C ALA A 125 14.58 0.96 -6.21
N LYS A 126 15.79 1.42 -5.89
CA LYS A 126 17.02 1.07 -6.60
C LYS A 126 17.67 -0.16 -5.98
N ASP A 127 18.01 -1.14 -6.81
CA ASP A 127 18.81 -2.28 -6.39
C ASP A 127 20.30 -1.91 -6.21
N SER A 128 21.13 -2.89 -5.88
CA SER A 128 22.58 -2.70 -5.68
C SER A 128 23.33 -2.28 -6.95
N LYS A 129 22.75 -2.50 -8.14
CA LYS A 129 23.29 -2.10 -9.44
C LYS A 129 22.75 -0.73 -9.89
N GLY A 130 21.79 -0.16 -9.15
CA GLY A 130 21.12 1.09 -9.47
C GLY A 130 19.91 0.93 -10.38
N GLU A 131 19.50 -0.30 -10.69
CA GLU A 131 18.32 -0.59 -11.50
C GLU A 131 17.04 -0.36 -10.69
N ILE A 132 15.99 0.13 -11.37
CA ILE A 132 14.71 0.43 -10.73
C ILE A 132 13.88 -0.85 -10.61
N ILE A 133 13.62 -1.26 -9.36
CA ILE A 133 12.62 -2.25 -9.02
C ILE A 133 11.27 -1.53 -8.90
N ASP A 134 10.30 -2.00 -9.68
CA ASP A 134 8.96 -1.42 -9.75
C ASP A 134 8.03 -2.02 -8.69
N PHE A 135 7.51 -1.15 -7.82
CA PHE A 135 6.50 -1.48 -6.81
C PHE A 135 5.20 -0.69 -7.01
N THR A 136 4.99 -0.06 -8.18
CA THR A 136 3.76 0.67 -8.48
C THR A 136 2.48 -0.13 -8.27
N PRO A 137 2.42 -1.48 -8.44
CA PRO A 137 1.23 -2.25 -8.08
C PRO A 137 0.79 -2.12 -6.61
N PHE A 138 1.66 -1.68 -5.69
CA PHE A 138 1.29 -1.48 -4.29
C PHE A 138 0.30 -0.33 -4.08
N PHE A 139 0.11 0.57 -5.05
CA PHE A 139 -1.00 1.52 -4.99
C PHE A 139 -2.37 0.83 -4.93
N ALA A 140 -2.51 -0.35 -5.53
CA ALA A 140 -3.75 -1.13 -5.46
C ALA A 140 -4.11 -1.56 -4.02
N ALA A 141 -3.13 -1.59 -3.10
CA ALA A 141 -3.38 -1.86 -1.69
C ALA A 141 -4.17 -0.75 -0.99
N TYR A 142 -4.24 0.45 -1.59
CA TYR A 142 -5.03 1.56 -1.07
C TYR A 142 -6.45 1.60 -1.63
N VAL A 143 -6.77 0.78 -2.65
CA VAL A 143 -8.14 0.62 -3.12
C VAL A 143 -8.90 -0.26 -2.12
N ASN A 144 -10.05 0.21 -1.64
CA ASN A 144 -10.89 -0.51 -0.69
C ASN A 144 -12.37 -0.45 -1.09
N GLU A 145 -12.73 -1.34 -2.00
CA GLU A 145 -14.08 -1.61 -2.44
C GLU A 145 -14.99 -2.15 -1.32
N ASP A 146 -14.45 -2.65 -0.20
CA ASP A 146 -15.26 -3.16 0.93
C ASP A 146 -15.50 -2.11 2.02
N SER A 147 -14.97 -0.90 1.87
CA SER A 147 -15.15 0.17 2.85
C SER A 147 -16.63 0.55 3.03
N LYS A 148 -17.07 0.60 4.29
CA LYS A 148 -18.39 1.16 4.66
C LYS A 148 -18.53 2.63 4.27
N VAL A 149 -17.42 3.38 4.21
CA VAL A 149 -17.46 4.78 3.80
C VAL A 149 -17.73 4.90 2.31
N VAL A 150 -17.21 3.98 1.49
CA VAL A 150 -17.54 3.88 0.06
C VAL A 150 -19.02 3.53 -0.14
N GLU A 151 -19.54 2.58 0.63
CA GLU A 151 -20.97 2.22 0.59
C GLU A 151 -21.87 3.41 0.96
N ASN A 152 -21.56 4.10 2.06
CA ASN A 152 -22.30 5.29 2.48
C ASN A 152 -22.21 6.42 1.44
N PHE A 153 -21.04 6.62 0.83
CA PHE A 153 -20.85 7.59 -0.24
C PHE A 153 -21.72 7.27 -1.47
N LEU A 154 -21.75 6.01 -1.92
CA LEU A 154 -22.63 5.59 -3.02
C LEU A 154 -24.12 5.80 -2.69
N LYS A 155 -24.53 5.61 -1.43
CA LYS A 155 -25.88 5.95 -0.98
C LYS A 155 -26.15 7.45 -1.08
N GLU A 156 -25.24 8.30 -0.61
CA GLU A 156 -25.37 9.75 -0.71
C GLU A 156 -25.51 10.21 -2.18
N VAL A 157 -24.72 9.66 -3.08
CA VAL A 157 -24.79 9.93 -4.52
C VAL A 157 -26.15 9.49 -5.08
N SER A 158 -26.62 8.31 -4.71
CA SER A 158 -27.93 7.79 -5.13
C SER A 158 -29.08 8.69 -4.66
N ASP A 159 -29.04 9.12 -3.39
CA ASP A 159 -30.05 10.01 -2.83
C ASP A 159 -30.07 11.36 -3.56
N TYR A 160 -28.88 11.90 -3.89
CA TYR A 160 -28.74 13.13 -4.66
C TYR A 160 -29.32 13.02 -6.09
N TRP A 161 -29.10 11.90 -6.78
CA TRP A 161 -29.57 11.71 -8.16
C TRP A 161 -30.98 11.11 -8.28
N SER A 162 -31.67 10.86 -7.16
CA SER A 162 -33.00 10.26 -7.12
C SER A 162 -34.08 11.02 -7.90
N PHE A 163 -33.88 12.33 -8.15
CA PHE A 163 -34.77 13.14 -8.97
C PHE A 163 -34.64 12.86 -10.48
N SER A 164 -33.51 12.29 -10.93
CA SER A 164 -33.25 12.06 -12.35
C SER A 164 -33.95 10.77 -12.81
N PRO A 165 -34.83 10.81 -13.84
CA PRO A 165 -35.45 9.60 -14.37
C PRO A 165 -34.44 8.66 -15.04
N GLU A 166 -33.25 9.15 -15.38
CA GLU A 166 -32.16 8.37 -15.96
C GLU A 166 -31.43 7.52 -14.91
N PHE A 167 -31.48 7.92 -13.64
CA PHE A 167 -30.84 7.17 -12.56
C PHE A 167 -31.66 5.92 -12.23
N LYS A 168 -31.11 4.75 -12.54
CA LYS A 168 -31.71 3.42 -12.27
C LYS A 168 -30.97 2.65 -11.17
N GLY A 169 -30.15 3.33 -10.38
CA GLY A 169 -29.27 2.73 -9.38
C GLY A 169 -27.91 2.31 -9.94
N TRP A 170 -27.13 1.61 -9.11
CA TRP A 170 -25.79 1.12 -9.42
C TRP A 170 -25.89 -0.26 -10.09
N LEU A 171 -25.85 -0.28 -11.42
CA LEU A 171 -26.10 -1.48 -12.23
C LEU A 171 -24.87 -1.99 -12.97
N GLY A 172 -23.70 -1.39 -12.72
CA GLY A 172 -22.44 -1.77 -13.36
C GLY A 172 -22.61 -1.79 -14.89
N TYR A 173 -22.49 -2.98 -15.48
CA TYR A 173 -22.57 -3.21 -16.93
C TYR A 173 -23.97 -3.52 -17.47
N GLN A 174 -25.00 -3.69 -16.64
CA GLN A 174 -26.29 -4.27 -17.07
C GLN A 174 -27.05 -3.44 -18.11
N LEU A 175 -26.84 -2.11 -18.13
CA LEU A 175 -27.46 -1.20 -19.11
C LEU A 175 -26.49 -0.74 -20.21
N GLY A 176 -25.34 -1.42 -20.34
CA GLY A 176 -24.36 -1.16 -21.40
C GLY A 176 -23.47 0.07 -21.18
N LYS A 177 -22.62 0.34 -22.17
CA LYS A 177 -21.52 1.32 -22.10
C LYS A 177 -21.97 2.75 -21.77
N GLU A 178 -23.12 3.18 -22.27
CA GLU A 178 -23.64 4.53 -22.02
C GLU A 178 -24.01 4.72 -20.54
N TYR A 179 -24.57 3.67 -19.92
CA TYR A 179 -24.91 3.71 -18.51
C TYR A 179 -23.68 3.60 -17.60
N VAL A 180 -22.60 2.94 -18.04
CA VAL A 180 -21.30 2.99 -17.36
C VAL A 180 -20.79 4.43 -17.32
N LEU A 181 -20.86 5.14 -18.44
CA LEU A 181 -20.47 6.55 -18.52
C LEU A 181 -21.32 7.43 -17.58
N HIS A 182 -22.64 7.23 -17.54
CA HIS A 182 -23.52 7.96 -16.61
C HIS A 182 -23.15 7.71 -15.14
N GLN A 183 -22.87 6.47 -14.74
CA GLN A 183 -22.45 6.14 -13.38
C GLN A 183 -21.15 6.86 -12.99
N ILE A 184 -20.19 6.93 -13.90
CA ILE A 184 -18.94 7.68 -13.70
C ILE A 184 -19.23 9.19 -13.52
N ILE A 185 -20.07 9.76 -14.39
CA ILE A 185 -20.45 11.18 -14.35
C ILE A 185 -21.16 11.52 -13.04
N TRP A 186 -22.11 10.72 -12.58
CA TRP A 186 -22.85 10.96 -11.34
C TRP A 186 -21.94 10.99 -10.12
N VAL A 187 -21.00 10.06 -10.03
CA VAL A 187 -20.00 10.02 -8.95
C VAL A 187 -19.08 11.25 -9.02
N ALA A 188 -18.51 11.55 -10.19
CA ALA A 188 -17.57 12.66 -10.34
C ALA A 188 -18.22 14.03 -10.06
N LEU A 189 -19.44 14.26 -10.57
CA LEU A 189 -20.20 15.47 -10.29
C LEU A 189 -20.58 15.58 -8.82
N TYR A 190 -20.94 14.47 -8.16
CA TYR A 190 -21.26 14.52 -6.73
C TYR A 190 -20.03 14.85 -5.87
N LEU A 191 -18.85 14.33 -6.20
CA LEU A 191 -17.59 14.73 -5.54
C LEU A 191 -17.34 16.24 -5.67
N LYS A 192 -17.62 16.81 -6.86
CA LYS A 192 -17.56 18.26 -7.07
C LYS A 192 -18.56 19.01 -6.20
N VAL A 193 -19.82 18.56 -6.14
CA VAL A 193 -20.87 19.14 -5.28
C VAL A 193 -20.49 19.08 -3.80
N LYS A 194 -19.86 17.99 -3.35
CA LYS A 194 -19.31 17.87 -1.99
C LYS A 194 -18.12 18.81 -1.72
N GLY A 195 -17.55 19.43 -2.76
CA GLY A 195 -16.46 20.40 -2.66
C GLY A 195 -15.07 19.75 -2.63
N MET A 196 -14.89 18.60 -3.29
CA MET A 196 -13.59 17.95 -3.44
C MET A 196 -12.58 18.91 -4.11
N LYS A 197 -11.39 19.04 -3.53
CA LYS A 197 -10.31 19.88 -4.06
C LYS A 197 -9.06 19.07 -4.35
N TYR A 198 -8.36 19.45 -5.41
CA TYR A 198 -7.02 18.92 -5.66
C TYR A 198 -6.04 19.41 -4.58
N SER A 199 -5.19 18.51 -4.10
CA SER A 199 -4.14 18.79 -3.11
C SER A 199 -2.86 18.12 -3.54
N SER A 200 -1.84 18.88 -3.94
CA SER A 200 -0.54 18.34 -4.37
C SER A 200 0.36 17.88 -3.21
N ILE A 201 -0.22 17.64 -2.03
CA ILE A 201 0.51 17.18 -0.85
C ILE A 201 0.78 15.68 -1.01
N THR A 202 1.89 15.38 -1.67
CA THR A 202 2.43 14.01 -1.89
C THR A 202 3.77 13.81 -1.20
N ARG A 203 4.50 14.92 -0.95
CA ARG A 203 5.89 14.90 -0.47
C ARG A 203 5.97 14.42 0.97
N THR A 204 6.76 13.37 1.19
CA THR A 204 7.10 12.88 2.53
C THR A 204 8.44 13.48 2.98
N SER A 205 8.76 13.38 4.26
CA SER A 205 10.09 13.72 4.78
C SER A 205 11.14 12.65 4.45
N ASN A 206 10.86 11.75 3.51
CA ASN A 206 11.81 10.74 3.07
C ASN A 206 12.89 11.39 2.20
N THR A 207 14.13 11.33 2.68
CA THR A 207 15.32 11.86 2.00
C THR A 207 16.09 10.77 1.26
N SER A 208 15.53 9.56 1.15
CA SER A 208 16.18 8.43 0.50
C SER A 208 16.48 8.72 -0.97
N SER A 209 17.67 8.30 -1.41
CA SER A 209 18.08 8.37 -2.82
C SER A 209 17.83 7.07 -3.59
N LYS A 210 17.47 6.00 -2.85
CA LYS A 210 17.20 4.65 -3.37
C LYS A 210 15.74 4.26 -3.26
N ILE A 211 15.00 4.74 -2.26
CA ILE A 211 13.61 4.36 -1.99
C ILE A 211 12.69 5.49 -2.41
N PHE A 212 11.83 5.21 -3.39
CA PHE A 212 10.84 6.16 -3.88
C PHE A 212 9.48 5.85 -3.24
N SER A 213 8.97 6.81 -2.48
CA SER A 213 7.71 6.70 -1.78
C SER A 213 6.88 7.98 -1.90
N GLN A 214 5.57 7.86 -1.70
CA GLN A 214 4.69 9.02 -1.56
C GLN A 214 3.58 8.78 -0.54
N ASN A 215 3.02 9.86 -0.01
CA ASN A 215 1.85 9.76 0.85
C ASN A 215 0.58 9.49 0.02
N VAL A 216 -0.18 8.47 0.40
CA VAL A 216 -1.47 8.08 -0.16
C VAL A 216 -2.49 8.07 0.97
N ARG A 217 -3.49 8.93 0.87
CA ARG A 217 -4.59 9.01 1.83
C ARG A 217 -5.52 7.83 1.65
N PHE A 218 -5.99 7.29 2.76
CA PHE A 218 -7.11 6.34 2.77
C PHE A 218 -8.39 7.01 2.28
N VAL A 219 -9.30 6.23 1.70
CA VAL A 219 -10.56 6.69 1.07
C VAL A 219 -11.42 7.42 2.08
N GLU A 220 -11.44 6.97 3.34
CA GLU A 220 -12.12 7.64 4.46
C GLU A 220 -11.60 9.06 4.65
N ASN A 221 -10.27 9.21 4.68
CA ASN A 221 -9.61 10.50 4.85
C ASN A 221 -9.80 11.40 3.63
N THR A 222 -9.78 10.84 2.42
CA THR A 222 -9.99 11.59 1.17
C THR A 222 -11.41 12.17 1.13
N ILE A 223 -12.44 11.37 1.45
CA ILE A 223 -13.84 11.82 1.50
C ILE A 223 -14.04 12.84 2.63
N ALA A 224 -13.54 12.56 3.83
CA ALA A 224 -13.75 13.43 5.00
C ALA A 224 -13.07 14.80 4.83
N ASN A 225 -11.82 14.81 4.36
CA ASN A 225 -11.04 16.04 4.21
C ASN A 225 -11.33 16.79 2.90
N LYS A 226 -12.05 16.16 1.97
CA LYS A 226 -12.38 16.71 0.64
C LYS A 226 -11.13 17.16 -0.12
N GLN A 227 -10.05 16.39 0.03
CA GLN A 227 -8.76 16.67 -0.58
C GLN A 227 -8.20 15.39 -1.18
N ALA A 228 -7.78 15.47 -2.44
CA ALA A 228 -7.17 14.36 -3.15
C ALA A 228 -6.00 14.86 -4.02
N ASN A 229 -4.86 14.17 -3.98
CA ASN A 229 -3.90 14.20 -5.08
C ASN A 229 -4.34 13.24 -6.22
N CYS A 230 -3.54 13.09 -7.27
CA CYS A 230 -3.84 12.21 -8.40
C CYS A 230 -3.94 10.72 -7.98
N VAL A 231 -3.15 10.28 -7.02
CA VAL A 231 -3.20 8.91 -6.48
C VAL A 231 -4.42 8.72 -5.58
N ASP A 232 -4.62 9.61 -4.59
CA ASP A 232 -5.75 9.58 -3.67
C ASP A 232 -7.08 9.56 -4.44
N GLY A 233 -7.19 10.38 -5.49
CA GLY A 233 -8.38 10.48 -6.34
C GLY A 233 -8.61 9.22 -7.17
N SER A 234 -7.55 8.66 -7.75
CA SER A 234 -7.63 7.41 -8.53
C SER A 234 -8.00 6.22 -7.66
N VAL A 235 -7.41 6.15 -6.46
CA VAL A 235 -7.72 5.13 -5.45
C VAL A 235 -9.16 5.24 -4.96
N LEU A 236 -9.63 6.44 -4.63
CA LEU A 236 -11.02 6.67 -4.20
C LEU A 236 -12.00 6.23 -5.28
N LEU A 237 -11.82 6.72 -6.52
CA LEU A 237 -12.72 6.38 -7.62
C LEU A 237 -12.66 4.88 -7.96
N ALA A 238 -11.48 4.25 -7.95
CA ALA A 238 -11.37 2.80 -8.14
C ALA A 238 -12.16 2.05 -7.07
N SER A 239 -12.07 2.47 -5.80
CA SER A 239 -12.80 1.83 -4.69
C SER A 239 -14.31 1.94 -4.89
N VAL A 240 -14.80 3.10 -5.33
CA VAL A 240 -16.22 3.34 -5.63
C VAL A 240 -16.69 2.53 -6.83
N PHE A 241 -15.92 2.48 -7.91
CA PHE A 241 -16.32 1.83 -9.15
C PHE A 241 -16.21 0.30 -9.09
N GLU A 242 -15.20 -0.26 -8.40
CA GLU A 242 -15.15 -1.69 -8.12
C GLU A 242 -16.33 -2.13 -7.22
N LYS A 243 -16.76 -1.30 -6.24
CA LYS A 243 -17.95 -1.59 -5.42
C LYS A 243 -19.22 -1.80 -6.27
N ILE A 244 -19.38 -1.03 -7.33
CA ILE A 244 -20.54 -1.14 -8.25
C ILE A 244 -20.29 -2.12 -9.40
N GLY A 245 -19.21 -2.90 -9.34
CA GLY A 245 -18.89 -3.99 -10.26
C GLY A 245 -18.17 -3.58 -11.55
N LEU A 246 -17.70 -2.34 -11.67
CA LEU A 246 -16.90 -1.90 -12.81
C LEU A 246 -15.44 -2.32 -12.65
N THR A 247 -14.82 -2.77 -13.75
CA THR A 247 -13.41 -3.15 -13.78
C THR A 247 -12.53 -1.90 -13.87
N CYS A 248 -11.64 -1.72 -12.89
CA CYS A 248 -10.79 -0.55 -12.75
C CYS A 248 -9.29 -0.85 -12.86
N PHE A 249 -8.54 0.13 -13.37
CA PHE A 249 -7.09 0.08 -13.50
C PHE A 249 -6.49 1.39 -13.04
N LEU A 250 -5.54 1.35 -12.10
CA LEU A 250 -4.72 2.52 -11.81
C LEU A 250 -3.72 2.68 -12.94
N VAL A 251 -3.64 3.87 -13.52
CA VAL A 251 -2.76 4.13 -14.65
C VAL A 251 -1.67 5.09 -14.23
N THR A 252 -0.44 4.61 -14.13
CA THR A 252 0.69 5.41 -13.64
C THR A 252 1.59 5.85 -14.78
N GLU A 253 2.00 7.11 -14.76
CA GLU A 253 3.06 7.66 -15.60
C GLU A 253 4.02 8.49 -14.73
N PRO A 254 5.17 8.95 -15.25
CA PRO A 254 6.08 9.78 -14.46
C PRO A 254 5.37 10.99 -13.85
N SER A 255 5.35 11.05 -12.52
CA SER A 255 4.74 12.14 -11.72
C SER A 255 3.22 12.27 -11.75
N HIS A 256 2.48 11.32 -12.35
CA HIS A 256 1.03 11.42 -12.43
C HIS A 256 0.31 10.06 -12.41
N MET A 257 -0.98 10.07 -12.05
CA MET A 257 -1.83 8.88 -12.03
C MET A 257 -3.24 9.23 -12.49
N TYR A 258 -3.79 8.34 -13.31
CA TYR A 258 -5.18 8.35 -13.76
C TYR A 258 -5.91 7.09 -13.28
N LEU A 259 -7.22 7.09 -13.49
CA LEU A 259 -8.02 5.88 -13.43
C LEU A 259 -8.52 5.52 -14.83
N ALA A 260 -8.37 4.26 -15.23
CA ALA A 260 -9.11 3.70 -16.34
C ALA A 260 -10.25 2.82 -15.82
N VAL A 261 -11.42 2.94 -16.45
CA VAL A 261 -12.60 2.12 -16.17
C VAL A 261 -13.01 1.40 -17.44
N GLY A 262 -13.15 0.09 -17.41
CA GLY A 262 -13.68 -0.67 -18.54
C GLY A 262 -15.13 -0.27 -18.82
N ASN A 263 -15.48 0.07 -20.06
CA ASN A 263 -16.85 0.36 -20.49
C ASN A 263 -17.69 -0.91 -20.75
N LYS A 264 -17.04 -2.08 -20.67
CA LYS A 264 -17.60 -3.43 -20.70
C LYS A 264 -16.83 -4.33 -19.71
N LEU A 265 -17.41 -5.48 -19.38
CA LEU A 265 -16.89 -6.39 -18.35
C LEU A 265 -15.46 -6.89 -18.62
N SER A 266 -15.16 -7.17 -19.88
CA SER A 266 -13.87 -7.69 -20.35
C SER A 266 -13.32 -6.74 -21.42
N PRO A 267 -12.68 -5.63 -21.03
CA PRO A 267 -12.07 -4.71 -21.98
C PRO A 267 -10.81 -5.33 -22.60
N GLU A 268 -10.64 -5.22 -23.92
CA GLU A 268 -9.53 -5.84 -24.67
C GLU A 268 -8.72 -4.80 -25.46
N TYR A 269 -9.36 -3.70 -25.86
CA TYR A 269 -8.76 -2.65 -26.69
C TYR A 269 -8.86 -1.30 -26.00
N ARG A 270 -8.02 -0.33 -26.36
CA ARG A 270 -8.00 1.02 -25.75
C ARG A 270 -9.38 1.70 -25.73
N GLN A 271 -10.17 1.55 -26.79
CA GLN A 271 -11.53 2.10 -26.88
C GLN A 271 -12.54 1.46 -25.90
N ASP A 272 -12.19 0.34 -25.28
CA ASP A 272 -13.00 -0.31 -24.25
C ASP A 272 -12.80 0.32 -22.86
N TYR A 273 -11.96 1.35 -22.74
CA TYR A 273 -11.63 1.98 -21.48
C TYR A 273 -11.94 3.48 -21.51
N ILE A 274 -12.47 3.97 -20.40
CA ILE A 274 -12.73 5.38 -20.13
C ILE A 274 -11.62 5.87 -19.19
N LEU A 275 -10.80 6.82 -19.64
CA LEU A 275 -9.77 7.45 -18.81
C LEU A 275 -10.33 8.63 -18.05
N ILE A 276 -9.99 8.68 -16.76
CA ILE A 276 -10.44 9.71 -15.84
C ILE A 276 -9.23 10.46 -15.30
N GLU A 277 -9.16 11.75 -15.63
CA GLU A 277 -8.26 12.72 -15.02
C GLU A 277 -8.78 13.11 -13.64
N THR A 278 -8.27 12.45 -12.62
CA THR A 278 -8.79 12.57 -11.25
C THR A 278 -8.50 13.94 -10.62
N THR A 279 -7.52 14.68 -11.14
CA THR A 279 -7.21 16.04 -10.69
C THR A 279 -8.23 17.06 -11.18
N ALA A 280 -8.96 16.75 -12.26
CA ALA A 280 -9.98 17.61 -12.85
C ALA A 280 -11.29 17.66 -12.06
N ILE A 281 -11.52 16.70 -11.14
CA ILE A 281 -12.76 16.59 -10.34
C ILE A 281 -13.05 17.88 -9.56
N GLY A 282 -12.01 18.49 -8.99
CA GLY A 282 -12.15 19.72 -8.19
C GLY A 282 -12.07 21.03 -8.99
N THR A 283 -11.47 21.02 -10.18
CA THR A 283 -11.24 22.22 -11.00
C THR A 283 -12.36 22.46 -12.02
N GLY A 284 -13.12 21.44 -12.39
CA GLY A 284 -14.24 21.54 -13.32
C GLY A 284 -13.86 21.56 -14.80
N SER A 285 -12.62 21.19 -15.15
CA SER A 285 -12.23 20.83 -16.52
C SER A 285 -12.86 19.48 -16.93
N THR A 286 -12.65 19.06 -18.19
CA THR A 286 -13.03 17.71 -18.61
C THR A 286 -12.36 16.68 -17.72
N ILE A 287 -13.16 15.83 -17.07
CA ILE A 287 -12.65 14.70 -16.28
C ILE A 287 -12.21 13.55 -17.17
N PHE A 288 -12.60 13.56 -18.46
CA PHE A 288 -12.22 12.53 -19.41
C PHE A 288 -10.94 12.95 -20.13
N LYS A 289 -10.01 12.01 -20.23
CA LYS A 289 -8.73 12.20 -20.91
C LYS A 289 -8.69 11.40 -22.21
N ASP A 290 -8.07 11.97 -23.25
CA ASP A 290 -7.80 11.25 -24.48
C ASP A 290 -6.57 10.33 -24.31
N TRP A 291 -6.69 9.10 -24.81
CA TRP A 291 -5.62 8.11 -24.86
C TRP A 291 -4.39 8.59 -25.65
N THR A 292 -4.57 9.49 -26.62
CA THR A 292 -3.44 10.04 -27.40
C THR A 292 -2.55 10.97 -26.58
N GLU A 293 -3.03 11.45 -25.43
CA GLU A 293 -2.28 12.35 -24.54
C GLU A 293 -1.50 11.61 -23.45
N MET A 294 -1.58 10.27 -23.41
CA MET A 294 -0.89 9.47 -22.41
C MET A 294 0.59 9.29 -22.76
N ASP A 295 1.45 9.24 -21.75
CA ASP A 295 2.83 8.81 -21.96
C ASP A 295 2.87 7.37 -22.48
N SER A 296 3.70 7.12 -23.48
CA SER A 296 4.02 5.78 -24.01
C SER A 296 4.45 4.76 -22.95
N LYS A 297 4.94 5.23 -21.79
CA LYS A 297 5.41 4.43 -20.65
C LYS A 297 4.33 4.24 -19.58
N ALA A 298 3.10 4.69 -19.81
CA ALA A 298 2.01 4.50 -18.88
C ALA A 298 1.82 3.00 -18.56
N LYS A 299 1.66 2.69 -17.27
CA LYS A 299 1.46 1.31 -16.79
C LYS A 299 0.07 1.16 -16.25
N PHE A 300 -0.56 0.03 -16.60
CA PHE A 300 -1.88 -0.35 -16.14
C PHE A 300 -1.75 -1.32 -14.99
N ILE A 301 -2.27 -0.94 -13.83
CA ILE A 301 -2.36 -1.79 -12.65
C ILE A 301 -3.82 -2.22 -12.55
N ASP A 302 -4.10 -3.43 -13.03
CA ASP A 302 -5.41 -4.07 -12.85
C ASP A 302 -5.62 -4.38 -11.36
N ILE A 303 -6.69 -3.84 -10.79
CA ILE A 303 -7.00 -4.03 -9.37
C ILE A 303 -7.26 -5.49 -9.05
N ARG A 304 -7.98 -6.21 -9.91
CA ARG A 304 -8.36 -7.62 -9.68
C ARG A 304 -7.16 -8.54 -9.81
N GLU A 305 -6.28 -8.31 -10.80
CA GLU A 305 -5.00 -9.04 -10.89
C GLU A 305 -4.12 -8.77 -9.68
N ALA A 306 -4.08 -7.51 -9.20
CA ALA A 306 -3.36 -7.18 -7.97
C ALA A 306 -3.89 -7.99 -6.76
N ARG A 307 -5.22 -8.16 -6.63
CA ARG A 307 -5.84 -9.01 -5.60
C ARG A 307 -5.46 -10.49 -5.76
N ILE A 308 -5.46 -11.02 -6.99
CA ILE A 308 -5.08 -12.42 -7.29
C ILE A 308 -3.65 -12.71 -6.83
N VAL A 309 -2.72 -11.78 -7.09
CA VAL A 309 -1.33 -11.91 -6.62
C VAL A 309 -1.14 -11.49 -5.16
N GLY A 310 -2.23 -11.31 -4.40
CA GLY A 310 -2.19 -11.13 -2.95
C GLY A 310 -2.07 -9.69 -2.46
N ILE A 311 -2.10 -8.66 -3.31
CA ILE A 311 -2.13 -7.26 -2.87
C ILE A 311 -3.54 -6.93 -2.39
N LYS A 312 -3.75 -7.01 -1.08
CA LYS A 312 -5.05 -6.77 -0.43
C LYS A 312 -5.20 -5.31 0.02
N PRO A 313 -6.44 -4.83 0.21
CA PRO A 313 -6.69 -3.53 0.84
C PRO A 313 -6.00 -3.43 2.21
N ILE A 314 -5.26 -2.34 2.44
CA ILE A 314 -4.56 -2.02 3.69
C ILE A 314 -5.50 -1.37 4.72
N GLN A 315 -6.60 -0.79 4.24
CA GLN A 315 -7.55 0.01 5.02
C GLN A 315 -8.91 -0.66 5.10
#